data_AF-A0A3M1AED2-F1
#
_entry.id   AF-A0A3M1AED2-F1
#
_cell.length_a   1.000
_cell.length_b   1.000
_cell.length_c   1.000
_cell.angle_alpha   90.00
_cell.angle_beta   90.00
_cell.angle_gamma   90.00
#
_symmetry.space_group_name_H-M   'P 1'
#
loop_
_entity.id
_entity.type
_entity.pdbx_description
1 polymer ?
#
loop_
_entity_poly.entity_id
_entity_poly.type
_entity_poly.pdbx_seq_one_letter_code
_entity_poly.pdbx_strand_id
1 'polypeptide(L)' 'HAKETCPYFPTNKIHWHWSLEDPAAAPGNEEERLQKFREIRDQIESLIKNI' A
#
# COMPACT_ATOMS: atom_id res chain seq x y z
N HIS A 1 7.00 5.26 6.37
CA HIS A 1 8.18 5.74 5.64
C HIS A 1 7.99 6.00 4.14
N ALA A 2 7.00 5.45 3.43
CA ALA A 2 6.88 5.63 1.96
C ALA A 2 6.81 7.10 1.46
N LYS A 3 6.31 8.05 2.27
CA LYS A 3 6.33 9.49 1.94
C LYS A 3 7.73 10.12 2.00
N GLU A 4 8.62 9.58 2.82
CA GLU A 4 9.95 10.15 3.11
C GLU A 4 11.01 9.67 2.13
N THR A 5 10.75 8.59 1.39
CA THR A 5 11.69 7.98 0.43
C THR A 5 11.23 8.13 -1.03
N CYS A 6 10.10 8.80 -1.29
CA CYS A 6 9.58 8.92 -2.64
C CYS A 6 10.57 9.73 -3.51
N PRO A 7 11.13 9.15 -4.59
CA PRO A 7 12.10 9.85 -5.41
C PRO A 7 11.46 11.07 -6.10
N TYR A 8 12.26 12.10 -6.32
CA TYR A 8 11.81 13.28 -7.05
C TYR A 8 11.58 12.92 -8.53
N PHE A 9 10.37 13.16 -9.03
CA PHE A 9 10.01 12.92 -10.42
C PHE A 9 9.85 14.27 -11.15
N PRO A 10 10.74 14.62 -12.10
CA PRO A 10 10.68 15.89 -12.84
C PRO A 10 9.63 15.83 -13.97
N THR A 11 8.39 15.47 -13.64
CA THR A 11 7.28 15.37 -14.59
C THR A 11 5.98 15.94 -14.00
N ASN A 12 5.14 16.56 -14.83
CA ASN A 12 3.82 17.06 -14.40
C ASN A 12 2.74 15.97 -14.36
N LYS A 13 3.11 14.70 -14.16
CA LYS A 13 2.15 13.61 -14.12
C LYS A 13 1.41 13.60 -12.78
N ILE A 14 0.19 13.07 -12.78
CA ILE A 14 -0.57 12.87 -11.54
C ILE A 14 0.11 11.77 -10.72
N HIS A 15 0.44 12.08 -9.47
CA HIS A 15 1.04 11.14 -8.52
C HIS A 15 -0.04 10.64 -7.55
N TRP A 16 -0.35 9.35 -7.63
CA TRP A 16 -1.21 8.69 -6.65
C TRP A 16 -0.33 8.16 -5.51
N HIS A 17 -0.54 8.67 -4.30
CA HIS A 17 0.14 8.20 -3.11
C HIS A 17 -0.89 7.74 -2.08
N TRP A 18 -0.91 6.45 -1.79
CA TRP A 18 -1.76 5.87 -0.75
C TRP A 18 -0.90 5.38 0.40
N SER A 19 -1.25 5.79 1.62
CA SER A 19 -0.58 5.33 2.83
C SER A 19 -1.25 4.02 3.28
N LEU A 20 -0.74 2.91 2.75
CA LEU A 20 -1.16 1.56 3.15
C LEU A 20 -0.25 1.04 4.25
N GLU A 21 -0.80 0.23 5.15
CA GLU A 21 -0.05 -0.47 6.18
C GLU A 21 0.80 -1.58 5.54
N ASP A 22 2.00 -1.83 6.09
CA ASP A 22 2.85 -2.92 5.62
C ASP A 22 2.37 -4.25 6.21
N PRO A 23 1.80 -5.16 5.40
CA PRO A 23 1.33 -6.45 5.90
C PRO A 23 2.47 -7.36 6.38
N ALA A 24 3.72 -7.11 5.99
CA ALA A 24 4.88 -7.86 6.49
C ALA A 24 5.24 -7.48 7.94
N ALA A 25 4.93 -6.24 8.35
CA ALA A 25 5.12 -5.75 9.71
C ALA A 25 3.96 -6.11 10.66
N ALA A 26 2.90 -6.74 10.14
CA ALA A 26 1.75 -7.13 10.94
C ALA A 26 2.15 -8.16 12.01
N PRO A 27 1.80 -7.92 13.29
CA PRO A 27 2.04 -8.88 14.36
C PRO A 27 1.12 -10.10 14.19
N GLY A 28 1.52 -11.25 14.75
CA GLY A 28 0.70 -12.46 14.75
C GLY A 28 1.35 -13.65 14.04
N ASN A 29 0.58 -14.73 13.92
CA ASN A 29 1.00 -15.95 13.24
C ASN A 29 0.91 -15.80 11.70
N GLU A 30 1.34 -16.84 10.98
CA GLU A 30 1.35 -16.82 9.52
C GLU A 30 -0.02 -16.59 8.89
N GLU A 31 -1.08 -17.12 9.51
CA GLU A 31 -2.45 -16.99 9.00
C GLU A 31 -3.02 -15.59 9.22
N GLU A 32 -2.72 -14.97 10.37
CA GLU A 32 -3.05 -13.57 10.65
C GLU A 32 -2.31 -12.62 9.70
N ARG A 33 -1.02 -12.88 9.44
CA ARG A 33 -0.25 -12.15 8.43
C ARG A 33 -0.84 -12.34 7.05
N LEU A 34 -1.15 -13.57 6.64
CA LEU A 34 -1.75 -13.86 5.34
C LEU A 34 -3.09 -13.15 5.15
N GLN A 35 -3.91 -13.10 6.22
CA GLN A 35 -5.16 -12.36 6.20
C GLN A 35 -4.91 -10.86 6.01
N LYS A 36 -3.92 -10.30 6.69
CA LYS A 36 -3.53 -8.90 6.51
C LYS A 36 -3.04 -8.59 5.08
N PHE A 37 -2.28 -9.50 4.48
CA PHE A 37 -1.88 -9.38 3.07
C PHE A 37 -3.10 -9.32 2.13
N ARG A 38 -4.11 -10.16 2.37
CA ARG A 38 -5.36 -10.16 1.59
C ARG A 38 -6.14 -8.86 1.75
N GLU A 39 -6.25 -8.35 2.97
CA GLU A 39 -6.90 -7.07 3.24
C GLU A 39 -6.25 -5.91 2.49
N ILE A 40 -4.91 -5.80 2.53
CA ILE A 40 -4.19 -4.73 1.84
C ILE A 40 -4.31 -4.88 0.31
N ARG A 41 -4.28 -6.11 -0.22
CA ARG A 41 -4.53 -6.37 -1.65
C ARG A 41 -5.90 -5.86 -2.07
N ASP A 42 -6.95 -6.16 -1.29
CA ASP A 42 -8.32 -5.78 -1.62
C ASP A 42 -8.52 -4.25 -1.52
N GLN A 43 -7.81 -3.59 -0.58
CA GLN A 43 -7.75 -2.13 -0.54
C GLN A 43 -7.09 -1.53 -1.79
N ILE A 44 -5.98 -2.10 -2.28
CA ILE A 44 -5.33 -1.67 -3.53
C ILE A 44 -6.29 -1.85 -4.72
N GLU A 45 -6.99 -2.97 -4.79
CA GLU A 45 -7.96 -3.22 -5.87
C GLU A 45 -9.08 -2.17 -5.86
N SER A 46 -9.63 -1.85 -4.69
CA SER A 46 -10.65 -0.81 -4.55
C SER A 46 -10.14 0.56 -4.96
N LEU A 47 -8.92 0.93 -4.56
CA LEU A 47 -8.30 2.21 -4.93
C LEU A 47 -8.13 2.33 -6.44
N ILE A 48 -7.68 1.27 -7.10
CA ILE A 48 -7.49 1.23 -8.56
C ILE A 48 -8.84 1.32 -9.30
N LYS A 49 -9.88 0.63 -8.83
CA LYS A 49 -11.22 0.69 -9.45
C LYS A 49 -11.87 2.07 -9.39
N ASN A 50 -11.42 2.92 -8.48
CA ASN A 50 -11.94 4.27 -8.27
C ASN A 50 -11.08 5.37 -8.93
N ILE A 51 -10.11 4.99 -9.76
CA ILE A 51 -9.30 5.89 -10.62
C ILE A 51 -9.84 5.86 -12.03
#